data_AF-F9Q4Y3-F1
#
_entry.id   AF-F9Q4Y3-F1
#
_cell.length_a   1.000
_cell.length_b   1.000
_cell.length_c   1.000
_cell.angle_alpha   90.00
_cell.angle_beta   90.00
_cell.angle_gamma   90.00
#
_symmetry.space_group_name_H-M   'P 1'
#
loop_
_entity.id
_entity.type
_entity.pdbx_description
1 polymer ?
#
loop_
_entity_poly.entity_id
_entity_poly.type
_entity_poly.pdbx_seq_one_letter_code
_entity_poly.pdbx_strand_id
1 'polypeptide(L)'
;MVIKLGRFGKFYACSNFPDCRHTQAIVKEIGVECPSCHQGQIIERKTKRNRIFYGCNRYPECEFTSWDKPIGRDCPKCGHFLVEKKVRGGGKQVVCSNGDYEEEKIK
;
A
#
# COMPACT_ATOMS: atom_id res chain seq x y z
N MET A 1 -5.25 -18.78 -14.25
CA MET A 1 -4.72 -18.74 -12.87
C MET A 1 -5.86 -19.01 -11.90
N VAL A 2 -5.61 -19.65 -10.77
CA VAL A 2 -6.60 -19.99 -9.72
C VAL A 2 -6.15 -19.39 -8.38
N ILE A 3 -7.10 -18.99 -7.53
CA ILE A 3 -6.78 -18.49 -6.19
C ILE A 3 -6.64 -19.70 -5.25
N LYS A 4 -5.45 -19.86 -4.66
CA LYS A 4 -5.19 -20.87 -3.61
C LYS A 4 -4.87 -20.17 -2.29
N LEU A 5 -5.10 -20.86 -1.17
CA LEU A 5 -4.74 -20.40 0.17
C LEU A 5 -3.45 -21.09 0.62
N GLY A 6 -2.45 -20.31 1.06
CA GLY A 6 -1.21 -20.81 1.61
C GLY A 6 -0.86 -20.14 2.94
N ARG A 7 0.33 -20.44 3.49
CA ARG A 7 0.81 -19.89 4.77
C ARG A 7 0.78 -18.35 4.85
N PHE A 8 0.98 -17.68 3.71
CA PHE A 8 1.05 -16.22 3.61
C PHE A 8 -0.26 -15.57 3.16
N GLY A 9 -1.35 -16.34 3.08
CA GLY A 9 -2.65 -15.89 2.62
C GLY A 9 -3.00 -16.40 1.22
N LYS A 10 -3.93 -15.69 0.56
CA LYS A 10 -4.40 -16.03 -0.78
C LYS A 10 -3.36 -15.61 -1.83
N PHE A 11 -3.12 -16.47 -2.82
CA PHE A 11 -2.20 -16.22 -3.92
C PHE A 11 -2.76 -16.77 -5.24
N TYR A 12 -2.33 -16.20 -6.36
CA TYR A 12 -2.61 -16.74 -7.69
C TYR A 12 -1.64 -17.90 -7.98
N ALA A 13 -2.18 -19.04 -8.37
CA ALA A 13 -1.42 -20.20 -8.83
C ALA A 13 -1.79 -20.55 -10.27
N CYS A 14 -0.89 -21.22 -10.98
CA CYS A 14 -1.24 -21.81 -12.25
C CYS A 14 -2.32 -22.90 -12.08
N SER A 15 -3.28 -22.96 -13.00
CA SER A 15 -4.32 -24.00 -13.00
C SER A 15 -3.74 -25.38 -13.31
N ASN A 16 -2.72 -25.44 -14.16
CA ASN A 16 -2.13 -26.67 -14.71
C ASN A 16 -0.96 -27.21 -13.86
N PHE A 17 -1.14 -27.27 -12.55
CA PHE A 17 -0.14 -27.90 -11.67
C PHE A 17 -0.24 -29.43 -11.80
N PRO A 18 0.86 -30.19 -12.00
CA PRO A 18 2.26 -29.86 -11.71
C PRO A 18 3.11 -29.28 -12.85
N ASP A 19 2.60 -29.25 -14.09
CA ASP A 19 3.36 -28.82 -15.29
C ASP A 19 3.73 -27.34 -15.25
N CYS A 20 2.92 -26.53 -14.57
CA CYS A 20 3.12 -25.10 -14.39
C CYS A 20 3.17 -24.74 -12.90
N ARG A 21 4.34 -24.31 -12.42
CA ARG A 21 4.60 -23.95 -11.01
C ARG A 21 4.60 -22.46 -10.72
N HIS A 22 4.15 -21.64 -11.68
CA HIS A 22 4.07 -20.20 -11.51
C HIS A 22 3.08 -19.82 -10.40
N THR A 23 3.53 -18.96 -9.49
CA THR A 23 2.72 -18.42 -8.39
C THR A 23 2.97 -16.93 -8.25
N GLN A 24 1.91 -16.17 -7.99
CA GLN A 24 1.97 -14.72 -7.80
C GLN A 24 1.21 -14.33 -6.55
N ALA A 25 1.77 -13.42 -5.77
CA ALA A 25 1.10 -12.86 -4.61
C ALA A 25 -0.08 -11.98 -5.04
N ILE A 26 -1.21 -12.08 -4.35
CA ILE A 26 -2.33 -11.15 -4.53
C ILE A 26 -1.97 -9.87 -3.78
N VAL A 27 -1.59 -8.84 -4.54
CA VAL A 27 -1.38 -7.49 -4.02
C VAL A 27 -2.72 -6.74 -4.02
N LYS A 28 -2.96 -5.94 -2.98
CA LYS A 28 -4.11 -5.04 -2.92
C LYS A 28 -3.65 -3.65 -3.31
N GLU A 29 -4.21 -3.11 -4.37
CA GLU A 29 -3.98 -1.72 -4.77
C GLU A 29 -4.85 -0.83 -3.89
N ILE A 30 -4.28 0.26 -3.36
CA ILE A 30 -5.06 1.23 -2.56
C ILE A 30 -5.70 2.32 -3.45
N GLY A 31 -5.45 2.30 -4.76
CA GLY A 31 -5.96 3.29 -5.72
C GLY A 31 -5.29 4.66 -5.57
N VAL A 32 -4.08 4.71 -5.02
CA VAL A 32 -3.33 5.94 -4.80
C VAL A 32 -2.15 5.99 -5.74
N GLU A 33 -2.02 7.09 -6.47
CA GLU A 33 -0.87 7.34 -7.34
C GLU A 33 0.38 7.55 -6.50
N CYS A 34 1.52 7.05 -7.01
CA CYS A 34 2.78 7.18 -6.31
C CYS A 34 3.27 8.64 -6.35
N PRO A 35 3.47 9.30 -5.20
CA PRO A 35 3.88 10.71 -5.16
C PRO A 35 5.32 10.93 -5.63
N SER A 36 6.09 9.85 -5.83
CA SER A 36 7.47 9.95 -6.32
C SER A 36 7.56 9.87 -7.84
N CYS A 37 6.67 9.15 -8.52
CA CYS A 37 6.77 8.93 -9.96
C CYS A 37 5.51 9.30 -10.75
N HIS A 38 4.38 9.60 -10.09
CA HIS A 38 3.07 9.99 -10.68
C HIS A 38 2.54 9.06 -11.80
N GLN A 39 3.16 7.90 -11.98
CA GLN A 39 2.84 6.95 -13.05
C GLN A 39 2.53 5.55 -12.50
N GLY A 40 3.00 5.25 -11.28
CA GLY A 40 2.76 3.99 -10.60
C GLY A 40 1.63 4.11 -9.59
N GLN A 41 1.06 2.97 -9.21
CA GLN A 41 0.09 2.86 -8.12
C GLN A 41 0.74 2.30 -6.88
N ILE A 42 0.21 2.71 -5.73
CA ILE A 42 0.63 2.20 -4.44
C ILE A 42 -0.14 0.93 -4.10
N ILE A 43 0.62 -0.08 -3.72
CA ILE A 43 0.14 -1.41 -3.39
C ILE A 43 0.48 -1.76 -1.94
N GLU A 44 -0.45 -2.41 -1.28
CA GLU A 44 -0.27 -2.96 0.06
C GLU A 44 0.52 -4.28 -0.02
N ARG A 45 1.66 -4.31 0.66
CA ARG A 45 2.53 -5.48 0.78
C ARG A 45 2.71 -5.84 2.26
N LYS A 46 3.05 -7.10 2.51
CA LYS A 46 3.35 -7.61 3.86
C LYS A 46 4.79 -8.04 3.96
N THR A 47 5.45 -7.62 5.03
CA THR A 47 6.79 -8.10 5.38
C THR A 47 6.75 -9.54 5.92
N LYS A 48 7.92 -10.19 6.01
CA LYS A 48 8.06 -11.51 6.66
C LYS A 48 7.56 -11.52 8.11
N ARG A 49 7.55 -10.37 8.79
CA ARG A 49 7.04 -10.17 10.16
C ARG A 49 5.53 -9.81 10.19
N ASN A 50 4.81 -9.99 9.09
CA ASN A 50 3.38 -9.67 8.96
C ASN A 50 3.03 -8.19 9.17
N ARG A 51 4.03 -7.28 9.14
CA ARG A 51 3.81 -5.83 9.13
C ARG A 51 3.46 -5.38 7.72
N ILE A 52 2.39 -4.61 7.59
CA ILE A 52 1.92 -4.04 6.33
C ILE A 52 2.79 -2.82 5.99
N PHE A 53 3.14 -2.68 4.71
CA PHE A 53 3.77 -1.51 4.14
C PHE A 53 3.20 -1.24 2.75
N TYR A 54 3.31 0.00 2.32
CA TYR A 54 2.79 0.49 1.06
C TYR A 54 3.96 0.79 0.13
N GLY A 55 4.01 0.13 -1.02
CA GLY A 55 5.09 0.32 -1.99
C GLY A 55 4.56 0.64 -3.38
N CYS A 56 5.38 1.23 -4.25
CA CYS A 56 5.01 1.40 -5.65
C CYS A 56 4.94 0.05 -6.37
N ASN A 57 3.99 -0.12 -7.30
CA ASN A 57 3.91 -1.28 -8.19
C ASN A 57 5.07 -1.36 -9.21
N ARG A 58 5.68 -0.22 -9.56
CA ARG A 58 6.76 -0.11 -10.55
C ARG A 58 8.18 -0.41 -10.03
N TYR A 59 8.32 -1.13 -8.93
CA TYR A 59 9.65 -1.58 -8.49
C TYR A 59 10.31 -2.45 -9.58
N PRO A 60 11.58 -2.23 -10.01
CA PRO A 60 12.63 -1.39 -9.39
C PRO A 60 12.73 0.06 -9.89
N GLU A 61 11.88 0.49 -10.82
CA GLU A 61 11.91 1.85 -11.38
C GLU A 61 11.49 2.92 -10.35
N CYS A 62 10.67 2.54 -9.36
CA CYS A 62 10.28 3.38 -8.24
C CYS A 62 10.39 2.61 -6.92
N GLU A 63 11.33 3.03 -6.07
CA GLU A 63 11.60 2.44 -4.75
C GLU A 63 10.80 3.08 -3.60
N PHE A 64 9.74 3.83 -3.93
CA PHE A 64 8.89 4.45 -2.93
C PHE A 64 8.29 3.39 -1.99
N THR A 65 8.53 3.56 -0.69
CA THR A 65 7.94 2.74 0.36
C THR A 65 7.49 3.61 1.53
N SER A 66 6.32 3.29 2.10
CA SER A 66 5.75 3.97 3.26
C SER A 66 5.17 2.94 4.24
N TRP A 67 5.26 3.22 5.54
CA TRP A 67 4.62 2.41 6.57
C TRP A 67 3.14 2.77 6.76
N ASP A 68 2.83 4.06 6.59
CA ASP A 68 1.48 4.58 6.69
C ASP A 68 0.83 4.64 5.32
N LYS A 69 -0.50 4.55 5.28
CA LYS A 69 -1.26 4.50 4.03
C LYS A 69 -1.31 5.92 3.43
N PRO A 70 -0.66 6.19 2.29
CA PRO A 70 -0.79 7.49 1.63
C PRO A 70 -2.21 7.64 1.07
N ILE A 71 -2.76 8.86 1.06
CA ILE A 71 -4.15 9.11 0.67
C ILE A 71 -4.31 9.77 -0.72
N GLY A 72 -3.27 9.77 -1.56
CA GLY A 72 -3.33 10.30 -2.93
C GLY A 72 -3.68 11.78 -3.04
N ARG A 73 -3.66 12.50 -1.92
CA ARG A 73 -3.80 13.94 -1.83
C ARG A 73 -2.50 14.56 -1.37
N ASP A 74 -2.14 15.65 -2.00
CA ASP A 74 -1.06 16.54 -1.60
C ASP A 74 -1.50 17.48 -0.47
N CYS A 75 -0.55 17.86 0.36
CA CYS A 75 -0.75 18.81 1.44
C CYS A 75 -0.78 20.23 0.85
N PRO A 76 -1.84 21.03 1.09
CA PRO A 76 -1.96 22.38 0.55
C PRO A 76 -0.91 23.36 1.11
N LYS A 77 -0.21 23.00 2.19
CA LYS A 77 0.81 23.86 2.82
C LYS A 77 2.24 23.56 2.40
N CYS A 78 2.58 22.29 2.15
CA CYS A 78 3.96 21.87 1.93
C CYS A 78 4.16 20.98 0.70
N GLY A 79 3.10 20.64 -0.05
CA GLY A 79 3.19 19.83 -1.27
C GLY A 79 3.56 18.36 -1.04
N HIS A 80 3.73 17.93 0.21
CA HIS A 80 4.00 16.53 0.54
C HIS A 80 2.74 15.67 0.53
N PHE A 81 2.90 14.36 0.31
CA PHE A 81 1.78 13.41 0.37
C PHE A 81 1.22 13.28 1.80
N LEU A 82 -0.10 13.18 1.89
CA LEU A 82 -0.81 12.94 3.13
C LEU A 82 -0.91 11.44 3.44
N VAL A 83 -0.89 11.09 4.72
CA VAL A 83 -0.99 9.69 5.20
C VAL A 83 -2.12 9.49 6.21
N GLU A 84 -2.78 8.33 6.17
CA GLU A 84 -3.81 7.92 7.11
C GLU A 84 -3.15 7.27 8.34
N LYS A 85 -3.24 7.93 9.50
CA LYS A 85 -2.86 7.39 10.80
C LYS A 85 -4.11 6.94 11.57
N LYS A 86 -3.97 5.81 12.27
CA LYS A 86 -4.98 5.32 13.20
C LYS A 86 -4.78 5.96 14.57
N VAL A 87 -5.81 6.59 15.10
CA VAL A 87 -5.76 7.26 16.41
C VAL A 87 -6.25 6.31 17.51
N ARG A 88 -5.73 6.47 18.73
CA ARG A 88 -6.28 5.82 19.93
C ARG A 88 -7.75 6.24 20.09
N GLY A 89 -8.67 5.29 19.98
CA GLY A 89 -10.11 5.53 20.00
C GLY A 89 -10.88 5.12 18.74
N GLY A 90 -10.21 4.50 17.75
CA GLY A 90 -10.88 3.91 16.57
C GLY A 90 -11.09 4.87 15.39
N GLY A 91 -10.81 6.15 15.57
CA GLY A 91 -10.86 7.15 14.50
C GLY A 91 -9.66 7.08 13.55
N LYS A 92 -9.87 7.56 12.33
CA LYS A 92 -8.82 7.76 11.32
C LYS A 92 -8.50 9.25 11.25
N GLN A 93 -7.21 9.57 11.25
CA GLN A 93 -6.73 10.94 11.10
C GLN A 93 -5.77 11.00 9.92
N VAL A 94 -6.01 11.94 9.02
CA VAL A 94 -5.09 12.23 7.93
C VAL A 94 -4.06 13.24 8.43
N VAL A 95 -2.79 12.87 8.31
CA VAL A 95 -1.66 13.67 8.79
C VAL A 95 -0.67 13.83 7.65
N CYS A 96 -0.08 15.00 7.52
CA CYS A 96 1.02 15.22 6.62
C CYS A 96 2.30 14.56 7.15
N SER A 97 3.10 13.97 6.26
CA SER A 97 4.38 13.36 6.64
C SER A 97 5.36 14.32 7.33
N ASN A 98 5.27 15.63 7.05
CA ASN A 98 6.12 16.66 7.68
C ASN A 98 5.53 17.27 8.96
N GLY A 99 4.29 16.94 9.34
CA GLY A 99 3.67 17.45 10.58
C GLY A 99 3.04 18.84 10.48
N ASP A 100 3.03 19.49 9.31
CA ASP A 100 2.49 20.86 9.16
C ASP A 100 0.95 20.91 8.95
N TYR A 101 0.33 19.76 8.72
CA TYR A 101 -1.09 19.67 8.40
C TYR A 101 -1.70 18.37 8.94
N GLU A 102 -2.82 18.52 9.62
CA GLU A 102 -3.64 17.43 10.15
C GLU A 102 -5.10 17.73 9.82
N GLU A 103 -5.82 16.79 9.19
CA GLU A 103 -7.27 16.91 9.01
C GLU A 103 -7.99 16.50 10.30
N GLU A 104 -9.23 16.99 10.47
CA GLU A 104 -10.09 16.59 11.58
C GLU A 104 -10.40 15.10 11.54
N LYS A 105 -10.46 14.49 12.73
CA LYS A 105 -10.72 13.06 12.91
C LYS A 105 -12.10 12.73 12.33
N ILE A 106 -12.14 11.83 11.36
CA ILE A 106 -13.39 11.22 10.94
C ILE A 106 -13.74 10.20 12.04
N LYS A 107 -14.73 10.56 12.88
CA LYS A 107 -15.29 9.73 13.95
C LYS A 107 -16.11 8.58 13.38
#